data_AF-A0A4U8YXS6-F1
#
_entry.id   AF-A0A4U8YXS6-F1
#
_cell.length_a   1.000
_cell.length_b   1.000
_cell.length_c   1.000
_cell.angle_alpha   90.00
_cell.angle_beta   90.00
_cell.angle_gamma   90.00
#
_symmetry.space_group_name_H-M   'P 1'
#
loop_
_entity.id
_entity.type
_entity.pdbx_description
1 polymer ?
#
loop_
_entity_poly.entity_id
_entity_poly.type
_entity_poly.pdbx_seq_one_letter_code
_entity_poly.pdbx_strand_id
1 'polypeptide(L)'
;MTIETDGAIGADDILRSSSPGEMWHGGSVSDVSFADLLSSEWMRSHRASRSAPSECRKCVWVSACNGGSMLHRYEDERRYDNRSVYCDALRMIYVKVANYLIERGLSAGALARALAQ
;
A
#
# COMPACT_ATOMS: atom_id res chain seq x y z
N MET A 1 -0.72 10.46 3.73
CA MET A 1 -0.43 11.91 3.76
C MET A 1 -0.66 12.36 5.17
N THR A 2 0.32 13.05 5.71
CA THR A 2 0.32 13.52 7.10
C THR A 2 0.56 15.02 7.10
N ILE A 3 0.01 15.72 8.09
CA ILE A 3 0.25 17.14 8.34
C ILE A 3 0.99 17.23 9.68
N GLU A 4 2.17 17.84 9.66
CA GLU A 4 3.03 18.03 10.84
C GLU A 4 2.57 19.24 11.67
N THR A 5 3.13 19.43 12.87
CA THR A 5 2.70 20.48 13.81
C THR A 5 2.97 21.90 13.34
N ASP A 6 3.92 22.09 12.43
CA ASP A 6 4.22 23.36 11.74
C ASP A 6 3.38 23.58 10.48
N GLY A 7 2.44 22.67 10.19
CA GLY A 7 1.58 22.72 9.02
C GLY A 7 2.18 22.09 7.76
N ALA A 8 3.41 21.58 7.83
CA ALA A 8 4.03 20.98 6.68
C ALA A 8 3.37 19.67 6.26
N ILE A 9 3.30 19.45 4.95
CA ILE A 9 2.60 18.32 4.36
C ILE A 9 3.61 17.28 3.87
N GLY A 10 3.37 16.03 4.26
CA GLY A 10 4.27 14.92 3.96
C GLY A 10 3.58 13.62 3.63
N ALA A 11 4.42 12.62 3.34
CA ALA A 11 4.00 11.25 3.06
C ALA A 11 3.31 10.60 4.28
N ASP A 12 2.84 9.37 4.11
CA ASP A 12 2.38 8.54 5.23
C ASP A 12 3.52 8.39 6.27
N ASP A 13 3.20 8.54 7.56
CA ASP A 13 4.20 8.58 8.64
C ASP A 13 4.99 7.27 8.74
N ILE A 14 4.36 6.15 8.37
CA ILE A 14 4.99 4.83 8.30
C ILE A 14 6.22 4.81 7.36
N LEU A 15 6.31 5.70 6.38
CA LEU A 15 7.40 5.74 5.40
C LEU A 15 8.64 6.50 5.91
N ARG A 16 8.54 7.15 7.07
CA ARG A 16 9.64 7.93 7.67
C ARG A 16 10.87 7.05 7.97
N SER A 17 10.65 5.77 8.24
CA SER A 17 11.69 4.79 8.51
C SER A 17 12.38 4.22 7.26
N SER A 18 11.74 4.31 6.09
CA SER A 18 12.25 3.68 4.85
C SER A 18 12.69 4.68 3.78
N SER A 19 12.10 5.87 3.73
CA SER A 19 12.47 6.89 2.75
C SER A 19 12.40 8.31 3.30
N PRO A 20 13.35 8.72 4.17
CA PRO A 20 13.36 10.06 4.77
C PRO A 20 13.35 11.20 3.74
N GLY A 21 13.96 10.98 2.57
CA GLY A 21 14.01 11.96 1.49
C GLY A 21 12.69 12.14 0.73
N GLU A 22 11.78 11.17 0.78
CA GLU A 22 10.47 11.23 0.11
C GLU A 22 9.35 11.74 1.04
N MET A 23 9.67 11.98 2.32
CA MET A 23 8.71 12.40 3.34
C MET A 23 8.13 13.78 3.11
N TRP A 24 8.82 14.66 2.37
CA TRP A 24 8.46 16.07 2.28
C TRP A 24 8.04 16.44 0.87
N HIS A 25 6.80 16.92 0.73
CA HIS A 25 6.28 17.47 -0.53
C HIS A 25 6.89 18.84 -0.85
N GLY A 26 7.36 19.56 0.18
CA GLY A 26 7.91 20.90 0.07
C GLY A 26 6.88 22.03 0.22
N GLY A 27 5.68 21.75 0.74
CA GLY A 27 4.63 22.74 1.01
C GLY A 27 3.98 22.61 2.39
N SER A 28 3.41 23.71 2.87
CA SER A 28 2.60 23.80 4.10
C SER A 28 1.13 24.07 3.77
N VAL A 29 0.23 23.72 4.68
CA VAL A 29 -1.21 24.04 4.58
C VAL A 29 -1.48 25.54 4.43
N SER A 30 -0.53 26.42 4.77
CA SER A 30 -0.61 27.86 4.54
C SER A 30 -0.33 28.28 3.10
N ASP A 31 0.39 27.46 2.34
CA ASP A 31 1.03 27.86 1.07
C ASP A 31 0.46 27.12 -0.14
N VAL A 32 -0.17 25.96 0.07
CA VAL A 32 -0.73 25.12 -1.01
C VAL A 32 -2.18 24.74 -0.73
N SER A 33 -3.02 24.86 -1.75
CA SER A 33 -4.37 24.31 -1.69
C SER A 33 -4.34 22.78 -1.78
N PHE A 34 -5.29 22.11 -1.13
CA PHE A 34 -5.42 20.66 -1.26
C PHE A 34 -5.68 20.21 -2.71
N ALA A 35 -6.36 21.03 -3.51
CA ALA A 35 -6.60 20.70 -4.92
C ALA A 35 -5.29 20.67 -5.72
N ASP A 36 -4.43 21.66 -5.53
CA ASP A 36 -3.11 21.73 -6.18
C ASP A 36 -2.21 20.59 -5.70
N LEU A 37 -2.21 20.31 -4.39
CA LEU A 37 -1.49 19.19 -3.81
C LEU A 37 -1.96 17.85 -4.41
N LEU A 38 -3.26 17.59 -4.45
CA LEU A 38 -3.83 16.35 -4.96
C LEU A 38 -3.53 16.14 -6.46
N SER A 39 -3.36 17.23 -7.21
CA SER A 39 -2.97 17.20 -8.62
C SER A 39 -1.45 17.21 -8.86
N SER A 40 -0.63 17.41 -7.82
CA SER A 40 0.82 17.48 -7.90
C SER A 40 1.48 16.16 -8.35
N GLU A 41 2.69 16.26 -8.88
CA GLU A 41 3.49 15.11 -9.29
C GLU A 41 3.82 14.18 -8.12
N TRP A 42 4.16 14.74 -6.96
CA TRP A 42 4.42 13.98 -5.75
C TRP A 42 3.22 13.12 -5.34
N MET A 43 2.00 13.68 -5.35
CA MET A 43 0.79 12.89 -5.08
C MET A 43 0.51 11.84 -6.17
N ARG A 44 0.84 12.12 -7.43
CA ARG A 44 0.74 11.11 -8.51
C ARG A 44 1.72 9.95 -8.26
N SER A 45 2.97 10.23 -7.94
CA SER A 45 3.99 9.23 -7.62
C SER A 45 3.64 8.43 -6.36
N HIS A 46 3.13 9.10 -5.31
CA HIS A 46 2.66 8.44 -4.09
C HIS A 46 1.44 7.54 -4.35
N ARG A 47 0.51 7.93 -5.23
CA ARG A 47 -0.60 7.05 -5.62
C ARG A 47 -0.11 5.86 -6.44
N ALA A 48 0.83 6.07 -7.36
CA ALA A 48 1.41 5.00 -8.16
C ALA A 48 2.12 3.96 -7.27
N SER A 49 2.86 4.40 -6.25
CA SER A 49 3.57 3.50 -5.32
C SER A 49 2.62 2.65 -4.48
N ARG A 50 1.37 3.06 -4.28
CA ARG A 50 0.33 2.25 -3.60
C ARG A 50 -0.20 1.09 -4.44
N SER A 51 0.19 0.97 -5.71
CA SER A 51 -0.24 -0.14 -6.56
C SER A 51 0.44 -1.45 -6.16
N ALA A 52 -0.17 -2.58 -6.53
CA ALA A 52 0.43 -3.89 -6.34
C ALA A 52 1.76 -3.98 -7.12
N PRO A 53 2.81 -4.55 -6.53
CA PRO A 53 4.07 -4.79 -7.22
C PRO A 53 3.88 -5.65 -8.46
N SER A 54 4.74 -5.46 -9.45
CA SER A 54 4.70 -6.17 -10.73
C SER A 54 4.63 -7.69 -10.56
N GLU A 55 5.41 -8.25 -9.62
CA GLU A 55 5.42 -9.68 -9.32
C GLU A 55 4.14 -10.17 -8.61
N CYS A 56 3.43 -9.29 -7.91
CA CYS A 56 2.23 -9.65 -7.16
C CYS A 56 0.97 -9.72 -8.03
N ARG A 57 0.97 -9.16 -9.25
CA ARG A 57 -0.23 -9.03 -10.11
C ARG A 57 -0.92 -10.36 -10.45
N LYS A 58 -0.18 -11.48 -10.42
CA LYS A 58 -0.70 -12.82 -10.69
C LYS A 58 -1.08 -13.60 -9.42
N CYS A 59 -0.90 -13.01 -8.23
CA CYS A 59 -1.21 -13.66 -6.96
C CYS A 59 -2.73 -13.66 -6.73
N VAL A 60 -3.30 -14.82 -6.37
CA VAL A 60 -4.73 -14.96 -6.04
C VAL A 60 -5.17 -14.07 -4.87
N TRP A 61 -4.23 -13.66 -4.02
CA TRP A 61 -4.49 -12.80 -2.86
C TRP A 61 -4.24 -11.31 -3.13
N VAL A 62 -3.89 -10.92 -4.37
CA VAL A 62 -3.46 -9.54 -4.66
C VAL A 62 -4.56 -8.51 -4.40
N SER A 63 -5.83 -8.87 -4.61
CA SER A 63 -6.99 -8.03 -4.31
C SER A 63 -7.17 -7.75 -2.81
N ALA A 64 -6.79 -8.71 -1.96
CA ALA A 64 -6.86 -8.57 -0.50
C ALA A 64 -5.59 -7.95 0.11
N CYS A 65 -4.42 -8.27 -0.46
CA CYS A 65 -3.12 -7.95 0.12
C CYS A 65 -2.44 -6.74 -0.54
N ASN A 66 -2.67 -6.54 -1.83
CA ASN A 66 -2.06 -5.51 -2.67
C ASN A 66 -0.52 -5.42 -2.58
N GLY A 67 0.13 -6.57 -2.35
CA GLY A 67 1.59 -6.68 -2.16
C GLY A 67 2.07 -6.47 -0.72
N GLY A 68 1.17 -6.21 0.23
CA GLY A 68 1.45 -5.96 1.64
C GLY A 68 1.74 -4.49 1.94
N SER A 69 2.11 -4.19 3.20
CA SER A 69 2.42 -2.81 3.62
C SER A 69 3.59 -2.23 2.83
N MET A 70 3.46 -0.97 2.39
CA MET A 70 4.50 -0.26 1.63
C MET A 70 5.85 -0.21 2.33
N LEU A 71 5.84 -0.08 3.66
CA LEU A 71 7.04 -0.06 4.48
C LEU A 71 7.89 -1.33 4.27
N HIS A 72 7.24 -2.48 4.11
CA HIS A 72 7.90 -3.77 3.97
C HIS A 72 8.32 -4.09 2.53
N ARG A 73 8.16 -3.15 1.59
CA ARG A 73 8.43 -3.32 0.17
C ARG A 73 9.60 -2.46 -0.33
N TYR A 74 10.13 -1.58 0.52
CA TYR A 74 11.13 -0.61 0.11
C TYR A 74 12.52 -1.25 -0.03
N GLU A 75 13.18 -1.00 -1.16
CA GLU A 75 14.64 -1.09 -1.36
C GLU A 75 15.10 0.06 -2.27
N ASP A 76 16.40 0.29 -2.37
CA ASP A 76 16.92 1.45 -3.09
C ASP A 76 16.76 1.36 -4.62
N GLU A 77 16.88 0.17 -5.22
CA GLU A 77 16.84 0.00 -6.68
C GLU A 77 15.41 0.08 -7.24
N ARG A 78 14.50 -0.78 -6.76
CA ARG A 78 13.11 -0.85 -7.27
C ARG A 78 12.10 -0.07 -6.43
N ARG A 79 12.56 0.64 -5.39
CA ARG A 79 11.70 1.41 -4.48
C ARG A 79 10.60 0.51 -3.90
N TYR A 80 9.34 0.82 -4.16
CA TYR A 80 8.18 0.08 -3.64
C TYR A 80 7.68 -1.05 -4.57
N ASP A 81 8.32 -1.30 -5.71
CA ASP A 81 7.91 -2.36 -6.67
C ASP A 81 8.45 -3.76 -6.29
N ASN A 82 8.36 -4.08 -5.00
CA ASN A 82 8.75 -5.38 -4.44
C ASN A 82 7.61 -5.95 -3.62
N ARG A 83 7.46 -7.29 -3.56
CA ARG A 83 6.55 -7.90 -2.58
C ARG A 83 7.00 -7.57 -1.15
N SER A 84 6.06 -7.60 -0.23
CA SER A 84 6.40 -7.49 1.20
C SER A 84 7.36 -8.59 1.64
N VAL A 85 8.31 -8.24 2.51
CA VAL A 85 9.16 -9.23 3.23
C VAL A 85 8.35 -10.28 4.02
N TYR A 86 7.07 -10.01 4.30
CA TYR A 86 6.15 -10.95 4.97
C TYR A 86 5.22 -11.70 4.00
N CYS A 87 5.47 -11.67 2.69
CA CYS A 87 4.59 -12.26 1.68
C CYS A 87 4.20 -13.72 1.98
N ASP A 88 5.17 -14.55 2.38
CA ASP A 88 4.92 -15.96 2.67
C ASP A 88 4.07 -16.15 3.93
N ALA A 89 4.34 -15.39 4.99
CA ALA A 89 3.56 -15.41 6.22
C ALA A 89 2.12 -14.93 5.99
N LEU A 90 1.95 -13.84 5.23
CA LEU A 90 0.63 -13.32 4.84
C LEU A 90 -0.15 -14.37 4.05
N ARG A 91 0.50 -15.05 3.09
CA ARG A 91 -0.13 -16.14 2.32
C ARG A 91 -0.62 -17.27 3.23
N MET A 92 0.19 -17.69 4.21
CA MET A 92 -0.22 -18.72 5.17
C MET A 92 -1.45 -18.29 6.00
N ILE A 93 -1.49 -17.03 6.43
CA ILE A 93 -2.63 -16.47 7.16
C ILE A 93 -3.87 -16.45 6.27
N TYR A 94 -3.77 -15.98 5.03
CA TYR A 94 -4.90 -15.90 4.12
C TYR A 94 -5.50 -17.28 3.81
N VAL A 95 -4.67 -18.31 3.63
CA VAL A 95 -5.14 -19.69 3.47
C VAL A 95 -5.92 -20.15 4.71
N LYS A 96 -5.39 -19.91 5.91
CA LYS A 96 -6.08 -20.27 7.16
C LYS A 96 -7.43 -19.56 7.31
N VAL A 97 -7.45 -18.24 7.04
CA VAL A 97 -8.68 -17.44 7.12
C VAL A 97 -9.69 -17.88 6.07
N ALA A 98 -9.26 -18.14 4.84
CA ALA A 98 -10.13 -18.65 3.78
C ALA A 98 -10.79 -19.98 4.16
N ASN A 99 -10.01 -20.94 4.67
CA ASN A 99 -10.53 -22.22 5.14
C ASN A 99 -11.53 -22.02 6.28
N TYR A 100 -11.19 -21.19 7.26
CA TYR A 100 -12.09 -20.88 8.37
C TYR A 100 -13.42 -20.28 7.89
N LEU A 101 -13.38 -19.33 6.95
CA LEU A 101 -14.60 -18.72 6.41
C LEU A 101 -15.47 -19.75 5.69
N ILE A 102 -14.86 -20.67 4.94
CA ILE A 102 -15.55 -21.77 4.26
C ILE A 102 -16.22 -22.71 5.28
N GLU A 103 -15.49 -23.09 6.33
CA GLU A 103 -16.01 -23.93 7.43
C GLU A 103 -17.19 -23.26 8.16
N ARG A 104 -17.23 -21.92 8.20
CA ARG A 104 -18.34 -21.14 8.78
C ARG A 104 -19.50 -20.88 7.83
N GLY A 105 -19.48 -21.42 6.61
CA GLY A 105 -20.58 -21.38 5.67
C GLY A 105 -20.43 -20.39 4.51
N LEU A 106 -19.27 -19.74 4.36
CA LEU A 106 -18.98 -18.98 3.14
C LEU A 106 -18.75 -19.95 1.98
N SER A 107 -19.50 -19.84 0.88
CA SER A 107 -19.24 -20.72 -0.27
C SER A 107 -17.88 -20.40 -0.92
N ALA A 108 -17.17 -21.44 -1.37
CA ALA A 108 -15.90 -21.27 -2.10
C ALA A 108 -16.07 -20.37 -3.34
N GLY A 109 -17.23 -20.44 -4.02
CA GLY A 109 -17.54 -19.57 -5.15
C GLY A 109 -17.70 -18.10 -4.76
N ALA A 110 -18.27 -17.80 -3.59
CA ALA A 110 -18.35 -16.44 -3.07
C ALA A 110 -16.96 -15.88 -2.74
N LEU A 111 -16.11 -16.69 -2.11
CA LEU A 111 -14.72 -16.31 -1.83
C LEU A 111 -13.93 -16.08 -3.13
N ALA A 112 -14.06 -16.96 -4.12
CA ALA A 112 -13.38 -16.79 -5.41
C ALA A 112 -13.80 -15.48 -6.11
N ARG A 113 -15.09 -15.13 -6.07
CA ARG A 113 -15.58 -13.83 -6.60
C ARG A 113 -15.06 -12.64 -5.80
N ALA A 114 -14.89 -12.76 -4.49
CA ALA A 114 -14.31 -11.71 -3.67
C ALA A 114 -12.83 -11.46 -4.04
N LEU A 115 -12.08 -12.53 -4.29
CA LEU A 115 -10.66 -12.45 -4.63
C LEU A 115 -10.37 -12.07 -6.09
N ALA A 116 -11.35 -12.20 -6.98
CA ALA A 116 -11.21 -11.86 -8.40
C ALA A 116 -11.49 -10.37 -8.74
N GLN A 117 -11.87 -9.56 -7.75
CA GLN A 117 -12.08 -8.11 -7.88
C GLN A 117 -10.76 -7.36 -7.83
#